data_AF-A0A921QZL9-F1
#
_entry.id   AF-A0A921QZL9-F1
#
_cell.length_a   1.000
_cell.length_b   1.000
_cell.length_c   1.000
_cell.angle_alpha   90.00
_cell.angle_beta   90.00
_cell.angle_gamma   90.00
#
_symmetry.space_group_name_H-M   'P 1'
#
loop_
_entity.id
_entity.type
_entity.pdbx_description
1 polymer ?
#
loop_
_entity_poly.entity_id
_entity_poly.type
_entity_poly.pdbx_seq_one_letter_code
_entity_poly.pdbx_strand_id
1 'polypeptide(L)'
;MDPDAVKSTLSNLAFGNVIAAAARDLQKEMVAKDKAQAAPASHDEVDLDELLDDPELEKLHAERIAALKKEAEKREVLKRQGHGEYREITEGDFLGEVTGSEKVICHFYHREFYRCKIMDKHLKALAPIYVGTKFVKLDAENAPFFVSKLAIKTLPCVILFK
;
A
#
# COMPACT_ATOMS: atom_id res chain seq x y z
N MET A 1 30.95 3.11 -19.87
CA MET A 1 29.99 4.16 -19.48
C MET A 1 28.62 3.66 -19.85
N ASP A 2 27.71 3.58 -18.89
CA ASP A 2 26.44 2.89 -19.02
C ASP A 2 25.36 3.83 -19.60
N PRO A 3 24.84 3.58 -20.82
CA PRO A 3 23.96 4.51 -21.53
C PRO A 3 22.57 4.68 -20.87
N ASP A 4 22.12 3.72 -20.07
CA ASP A 4 20.80 3.77 -19.43
C ASP A 4 20.76 4.68 -18.20
N ALA A 5 21.89 4.86 -17.50
CA ALA A 5 22.02 5.79 -16.39
C ALA A 5 21.85 7.26 -16.85
N VAL A 6 22.34 7.58 -18.05
CA VAL A 6 22.28 8.94 -18.62
C VAL A 6 20.84 9.30 -19.03
N LYS A 7 20.08 8.35 -19.59
CA LYS A 7 18.66 8.54 -19.93
C LYS A 7 17.78 8.74 -18.69
N SER A 8 17.99 7.95 -17.64
CA SER A 8 17.22 8.06 -16.40
C SER A 8 17.41 9.41 -15.70
N THR A 9 18.65 9.91 -15.70
CA THR A 9 18.99 11.21 -15.09
C THR A 9 18.34 12.38 -15.85
N LEU A 10 18.30 12.31 -17.18
CA LEU A 10 17.67 13.33 -18.03
C LEU A 10 16.14 13.34 -17.91
N SER A 11 15.50 12.17 -17.77
CA SER A 11 14.06 12.08 -17.55
C SER A 11 13.64 12.67 -16.20
N ASN A 12 14.36 12.37 -15.11
CA ASN A 12 14.05 12.91 -13.79
C ASN A 12 14.23 14.45 -13.70
N LEU A 13 15.24 14.99 -14.39
CA LEU A 13 15.48 16.43 -14.47
C LEU A 13 14.37 17.15 -15.27
N ALA A 14 13.88 16.51 -16.34
CA ALA A 14 12.78 17.02 -17.13
C ALA A 14 11.46 17.06 -16.34
N PHE A 15 11.14 16.02 -15.57
CA PHE A 15 9.94 16.02 -14.71
C PHE A 15 10.00 17.08 -13.60
N GLY A 16 11.17 17.30 -12.98
CA GLY A 16 11.36 18.34 -11.97
C GLY A 16 11.09 19.76 -12.50
N ASN A 17 11.56 20.07 -13.71
CA ASN A 17 11.36 21.37 -14.34
C ASN A 17 9.90 21.61 -14.75
N VAL A 18 9.19 20.56 -15.19
CA VAL A 18 7.78 20.66 -15.61
C VAL A 18 6.86 20.89 -14.40
N ILE A 19 7.12 20.20 -13.26
CA ILE A 19 6.38 20.44 -12.02
C ILE A 19 6.67 21.83 -11.45
N ALA A 20 7.93 22.29 -11.49
CA ALA A 20 8.29 23.63 -11.05
C ALA A 20 7.66 24.74 -11.93
N ALA A 21 7.54 24.52 -13.24
CA ALA A 21 6.86 25.45 -14.15
C ALA A 21 5.34 25.47 -13.87
N ALA A 22 4.71 24.31 -13.73
CA ALA A 22 3.29 24.20 -13.39
C ALA A 22 2.94 24.88 -12.06
N ALA A 23 3.81 24.76 -11.04
CA ALA A 23 3.63 25.42 -9.76
C ALA A 23 3.69 26.96 -9.87
N ARG A 24 4.61 27.51 -10.67
CA ARG A 24 4.71 28.97 -10.88
C ARG A 24 3.53 29.53 -11.66
N ASP A 25 3.02 28.78 -12.63
CA ASP A 25 1.88 29.22 -13.43
C ASP A 25 0.58 29.20 -12.61
N LEU A 26 0.40 28.18 -11.76
CA LEU A 26 -0.69 28.15 -10.75
C LEU A 26 -0.60 29.33 -9.78
N GLN A 27 0.61 29.64 -9.30
CA GLN A 27 0.83 30.75 -8.38
C GLN A 27 0.54 32.11 -9.05
N LYS A 28 0.88 32.28 -10.34
CA LYS A 28 0.52 33.48 -11.11
C LYS A 28 -0.97 33.59 -11.37
N GLU A 29 -1.66 32.48 -11.67
CA GLU A 29 -3.12 32.49 -11.88
C GLU A 29 -3.88 32.80 -10.58
N MET A 30 -3.41 32.33 -9.43
CA MET A 30 -4.00 32.64 -8.12
C MET A 30 -3.88 34.14 -7.80
N VAL A 31 -2.67 34.70 -7.91
CA VAL A 31 -2.44 36.14 -7.67
C VAL A 31 -3.23 37.02 -8.66
N ALA A 32 -3.40 36.57 -9.91
CA ALA A 32 -4.20 37.28 -10.90
C ALA A 32 -5.71 37.23 -10.61
N LYS A 33 -6.20 36.11 -10.04
CA LYS A 33 -7.61 35.97 -9.60
C LYS A 33 -7.92 36.82 -8.37
N ASP A 34 -7.01 36.84 -7.39
CA ASP A 34 -7.18 37.65 -6.17
C ASP A 34 -7.27 39.14 -6.50
N LYS A 35 -6.45 39.60 -7.46
CA LYS A 35 -6.46 41.00 -7.90
C LYS A 35 -7.70 41.39 -8.72
N ALA A 36 -8.45 40.42 -9.25
CA ALA A 36 -9.67 40.65 -10.02
C ALA A 36 -10.97 40.54 -9.19
N GLN A 37 -10.91 40.03 -7.96
CA GLN A 37 -12.08 39.83 -7.08
C GLN A 37 -12.24 40.88 -5.96
N ALA A 38 -11.59 42.04 -6.07
CA ALA A 38 -11.83 43.17 -5.17
C ALA A 38 -13.22 43.84 -5.44
N ALA A 39 -14.29 43.20 -4.95
CA ALA A 39 -15.61 43.78 -4.73
C ALA A 39 -16.08 43.38 -3.31
N PRO A 40 -16.76 44.24 -2.55
CA PRO A 40 -16.93 44.05 -1.11
C PRO A 40 -18.03 43.04 -0.82
N ALA A 41 -17.65 41.77 -0.73
CA ALA A 41 -18.45 40.76 -0.03
C ALA A 41 -17.90 40.69 1.40
N SER A 42 -18.75 40.99 2.38
CA SER A 42 -18.45 40.77 3.80
C SER A 42 -18.39 39.27 4.09
N HIS A 43 -17.31 38.65 3.63
CA HIS A 43 -16.72 37.50 4.29
C HIS A 43 -15.65 38.11 5.18
N ASP A 44 -15.53 37.69 6.45
CA ASP A 44 -14.33 38.01 7.23
C ASP A 44 -13.15 37.54 6.38
N GLU A 45 -12.41 38.49 5.79
CA GLU A 45 -11.22 38.25 4.99
C GLU A 45 -10.15 37.75 5.97
N VAL A 46 -10.19 36.45 6.26
CA VAL A 46 -9.10 35.77 6.96
C VAL A 46 -7.88 35.89 6.07
N ASP A 47 -6.91 36.69 6.53
CA ASP A 47 -5.64 36.86 5.85
C ASP A 47 -4.95 35.50 5.74
N LEU A 48 -4.83 35.01 4.52
CA LEU A 48 -4.27 33.70 4.23
C LEU A 48 -2.79 33.64 4.65
N ASP A 49 -2.11 34.79 4.66
CA ASP A 49 -0.72 34.90 5.09
C ASP A 49 -0.60 34.78 6.63
N GLU A 50 -1.54 35.33 7.41
CA GLU A 50 -1.56 35.14 8.89
C GLU A 50 -1.87 33.69 9.28
N LEU A 51 -2.69 32.98 8.49
CA LEU A 51 -3.03 31.58 8.73
C LEU A 51 -1.88 30.63 8.35
N LEU A 52 -1.03 31.00 7.38
CA LEU A 52 0.15 30.23 6.97
C LEU A 52 1.28 30.29 8.01
N ASP A 53 1.39 31.39 8.75
CA ASP A 53 2.36 31.60 9.82
C ASP A 53 1.86 31.12 11.21
N ASP A 54 0.66 30.53 11.30
CA ASP A 54 0.12 30.00 12.55
C ASP A 54 0.90 28.75 13.02
N PRO A 55 1.64 28.83 14.16
CA PRO A 55 2.42 27.71 14.67
C PRO A 55 1.59 26.48 15.03
N GLU A 56 0.30 26.64 15.34
CA GLU A 56 -0.61 25.53 15.64
C GLU A 56 -1.00 24.79 14.35
N LEU A 57 -1.24 25.52 13.26
CA LEU A 57 -1.53 24.93 11.95
C LEU A 57 -0.31 24.20 11.37
N GLU A 58 0.89 24.78 11.51
CA GLU A 58 2.14 24.12 11.12
C GLU A 58 2.36 22.81 11.87
N LYS A 59 2.09 22.79 13.18
CA LYS A 59 2.19 21.59 14.00
C LYS A 59 1.20 20.50 13.55
N LEU A 60 -0.06 20.86 13.28
CA LEU A 60 -1.06 19.92 12.75
C LEU A 60 -0.66 19.35 11.38
N HIS A 61 -0.09 20.17 10.51
CA HIS A 61 0.46 19.72 9.23
C HIS A 61 1.63 18.76 9.41
N ALA A 62 2.59 19.10 10.29
CA ALA A 62 3.72 18.24 10.59
C ALA A 62 3.27 16.88 11.16
N GLU A 63 2.30 16.86 12.07
CA GLU A 63 1.73 15.65 12.64
C GLU A 63 1.03 14.78 11.59
N ARG A 64 0.22 15.37 10.70
CA ARG A 64 -0.41 14.64 9.58
C ARG A 64 0.62 14.05 8.63
N ILE A 65 1.62 14.82 8.24
CA ILE A 65 2.70 14.36 7.36
C ILE A 65 3.48 13.22 8.03
N ALA A 66 3.78 13.34 9.33
CA ALA A 66 4.45 12.29 10.08
C ALA A 66 3.61 11.01 10.18
N ALA A 67 2.30 11.12 10.43
CA ALA A 67 1.37 10.00 10.46
C ALA A 67 1.31 9.27 9.10
N LEU A 68 1.16 10.02 8.00
CA LEU A 68 1.15 9.48 6.64
C LEU A 68 2.47 8.79 6.29
N LYS A 69 3.61 9.38 6.65
CA LYS A 69 4.94 8.76 6.45
C LYS A 69 5.07 7.46 7.22
N LYS A 70 4.66 7.43 8.49
CA LYS A 70 4.71 6.23 9.34
C LYS A 70 3.83 5.11 8.81
N GLU A 71 2.63 5.44 8.31
CA GLU A 71 1.74 4.45 7.70
C GLU A 71 2.33 3.89 6.40
N ALA A 72 2.89 4.76 5.55
CA ALA A 72 3.57 4.35 4.33
C ALA A 72 4.75 3.41 4.64
N GLU A 73 5.60 3.76 5.59
CA GLU A 73 6.74 2.93 6.01
C GLU A 73 6.28 1.57 6.54
N LYS A 74 5.26 1.54 7.40
CA LYS A 74 4.68 0.28 7.91
C LYS A 74 4.17 -0.59 6.76
N ARG A 75 3.50 0.01 5.77
CA ARG A 75 2.98 -0.70 4.60
C ARG A 75 4.10 -1.24 3.73
N GLU A 76 5.20 -0.51 3.56
CA GLU A 76 6.37 -0.96 2.83
C GLU A 76 7.09 -2.12 3.53
N VAL A 77 7.21 -2.07 4.88
CA VAL A 77 7.76 -3.20 5.66
C VAL A 77 6.90 -4.46 5.48
N LEU A 78 5.58 -4.33 5.58
CA LEU A 78 4.67 -5.47 5.39
C LEU A 78 4.75 -6.03 3.96
N LYS A 79 4.82 -5.17 2.94
CA LYS A 79 5.03 -5.61 1.55
C LYS A 79 6.33 -6.40 1.38
N ARG A 80 7.44 -5.93 1.98
CA ARG A 80 8.72 -6.66 1.96
C ARG A 80 8.64 -8.04 2.62
N GLN A 81 7.75 -8.21 3.59
CA GLN A 81 7.47 -9.50 4.24
C GLN A 81 6.52 -10.40 3.44
N GLY A 82 6.04 -9.97 2.26
CA GLY A 82 5.12 -10.71 1.42
C GLY A 82 3.64 -10.48 1.70
N HIS A 83 3.28 -9.39 2.39
CA HIS A 83 1.87 -8.99 2.53
C HIS A 83 1.40 -8.24 1.28
N GLY A 84 0.11 -8.33 0.96
CA GLY A 84 -0.46 -7.70 -0.23
C GLY A 84 -0.46 -8.59 -1.48
N GLU A 85 0.17 -9.76 -1.42
CA GLU A 85 0.19 -10.76 -2.48
C GLU A 85 -0.44 -12.08 -2.02
N TYR A 86 -0.83 -12.90 -2.99
CA TYR A 86 -1.29 -14.27 -2.76
C TYR A 86 -0.30 -15.22 -3.43
N ARG A 87 0.48 -15.92 -2.61
CA ARG A 87 1.60 -16.76 -3.08
C ARG A 87 1.48 -18.22 -2.67
N GLU A 88 2.05 -19.09 -3.48
CA GLU A 88 2.26 -20.50 -3.15
C GLU A 88 3.51 -20.63 -2.29
N ILE A 89 3.42 -21.42 -1.23
CA ILE A 89 4.53 -21.71 -0.32
C ILE A 89 4.75 -23.22 -0.25
N THR A 90 5.94 -23.64 0.17
CA THR A 90 6.25 -25.06 0.40
C THR A 90 5.93 -25.46 1.85
N GLU A 91 5.91 -26.76 2.13
CA GLU A 91 5.74 -27.27 3.50
C GLU A 91 6.84 -26.74 4.44
N GLY A 92 8.08 -26.61 3.97
CA GLY A 92 9.20 -26.10 4.77
C GLY A 92 9.05 -24.64 5.16
N ASP A 93 8.46 -23.83 4.28
CA ASP A 93 8.27 -22.39 4.52
C ASP A 93 7.08 -22.10 5.45
N PHE A 94 6.13 -23.04 5.56
CA PHE A 94 4.85 -22.84 6.24
C PHE A 94 4.98 -22.24 7.64
N LEU A 95 5.86 -22.79 8.49
CA LEU A 95 6.03 -22.26 9.84
C LEU A 95 6.61 -20.85 9.84
N GLY A 96 7.66 -20.59 9.05
CA GLY A 96 8.27 -19.26 8.97
C GLY A 96 7.27 -18.20 8.50
N GLU A 97 6.38 -18.57 7.59
CA GLU A 97 5.33 -17.71 7.06
C GLU A 97 4.22 -17.45 8.07
N VAL A 98 3.74 -18.49 8.75
CA VAL A 98 2.62 -18.43 9.70
C VAL A 98 3.02 -17.79 11.02
N THR A 99 4.23 -18.04 11.53
CA THR A 99 4.71 -17.45 12.80
C THR A 99 5.35 -16.08 12.62
N GLY A 100 5.78 -15.74 11.41
CA GLY A 100 6.45 -14.47 11.12
C GLY A 100 5.50 -13.27 10.94
N SER A 101 4.19 -13.46 11.08
CA SER A 101 3.20 -12.41 10.84
C SER A 101 2.02 -12.55 11.81
N GLU A 102 1.43 -11.42 12.22
CA GLU A 102 0.35 -11.40 13.22
C GLU A 102 -0.93 -12.09 12.74
N LYS A 103 -1.23 -12.01 11.44
CA LYS A 103 -2.41 -12.62 10.84
C LYS A 103 -2.04 -13.25 9.52
N VAL A 104 -2.28 -14.54 9.41
CA VAL A 104 -1.96 -15.31 8.20
C VAL A 104 -3.14 -16.17 7.81
N ILE A 105 -3.60 -16.02 6.57
CA ILE A 105 -4.60 -16.88 5.96
C ILE A 105 -3.86 -17.87 5.07
N CYS A 106 -3.94 -19.15 5.41
CA CYS A 106 -3.40 -20.23 4.60
C CYS A 106 -4.53 -21.03 3.94
N HIS A 107 -4.52 -21.07 2.61
CA HIS A 107 -5.38 -21.95 1.84
C HIS A 107 -4.66 -23.27 1.55
N PHE A 108 -5.13 -24.35 2.15
CA PHE A 108 -4.79 -25.71 1.75
C PHE A 108 -5.63 -26.10 0.55
N TYR A 109 -4.98 -26.39 -0.57
CA TYR A 109 -5.66 -26.61 -1.85
C TYR A 109 -5.16 -27.86 -2.56
N HIS A 110 -5.87 -28.23 -3.62
CA HIS A 110 -5.50 -29.30 -4.54
C HIS A 110 -5.80 -28.87 -5.97
N ARG A 111 -4.88 -29.13 -6.90
CA ARG A 111 -4.94 -28.62 -8.29
C ARG A 111 -6.16 -29.10 -9.08
N GLU A 112 -6.59 -30.33 -8.81
CA GLU A 112 -7.74 -30.96 -9.48
C GLU A 112 -9.09 -30.44 -9.00
N PHE A 113 -9.16 -29.79 -7.83
CA PHE A 113 -10.43 -29.41 -7.23
C PHE A 113 -10.88 -28.05 -7.72
N TYR A 114 -11.95 -28.02 -8.52
CA TYR A 114 -12.51 -26.77 -9.06
C TYR A 114 -12.86 -25.72 -7.98
N ARG A 115 -13.34 -26.18 -6.81
CA ARG A 115 -13.66 -25.29 -5.68
C ARG A 115 -12.44 -24.55 -5.13
N CYS A 116 -11.24 -25.15 -5.21
CA CYS A 116 -9.99 -24.47 -4.85
C CYS A 116 -9.69 -23.30 -5.78
N LYS A 117 -9.94 -23.45 -7.09
CA LYS A 117 -9.76 -22.37 -8.08
C LYS A 117 -10.66 -21.17 -7.81
N ILE A 118 -11.90 -21.42 -7.34
CA ILE A 118 -12.81 -20.36 -6.91
C ILE A 118 -12.23 -19.62 -5.71
N MET A 119 -11.75 -20.38 -4.70
CA MET A 119 -11.16 -19.78 -3.50
C MET A 119 -9.91 -18.95 -3.83
N ASP A 120 -9.02 -19.46 -4.69
CA ASP A 120 -7.85 -18.74 -5.19
C ASP A 120 -8.21 -17.37 -5.78
N LYS A 121 -9.28 -17.31 -6.60
CA LYS A 121 -9.76 -16.06 -7.21
C LYS A 121 -10.13 -15.01 -6.15
N HIS A 122 -10.85 -15.43 -5.11
CA HIS A 122 -11.27 -14.51 -4.06
C HIS A 122 -10.12 -14.09 -3.16
N LEU A 123 -9.27 -15.03 -2.71
CA LEU A 123 -8.12 -14.71 -1.85
C LEU A 123 -7.11 -13.80 -2.57
N LYS A 124 -6.87 -14.03 -3.87
CA LYS A 124 -6.03 -13.15 -4.68
C LYS A 124 -6.57 -11.72 -4.81
N ALA A 125 -7.89 -11.56 -4.86
CA ALA A 125 -8.52 -10.23 -4.88
C ALA A 125 -8.46 -9.54 -3.50
N LEU A 126 -8.51 -10.29 -2.41
CA LEU A 126 -8.48 -9.76 -1.04
C LEU A 126 -7.07 -9.39 -0.58
N ALA A 127 -6.04 -10.12 -1.00
CA ALA A 127 -4.65 -9.90 -0.60
C ALA A 127 -4.18 -8.43 -0.70
N PRO A 128 -4.32 -7.72 -1.84
CA PRO A 128 -3.86 -6.33 -1.94
C PRO A 128 -4.70 -5.33 -1.13
N ILE A 129 -5.95 -5.68 -0.79
CA ILE A 129 -6.85 -4.83 0.00
C ILE A 129 -6.47 -4.91 1.48
N TYR A 130 -6.23 -6.13 1.98
CA TYR A 130 -5.94 -6.40 3.39
C TYR A 130 -4.46 -6.61 3.65
N VAL A 131 -3.65 -5.56 3.46
CA VAL A 131 -2.19 -5.61 3.63
C VAL A 131 -1.73 -5.91 5.07
N GLY A 132 -2.63 -5.81 6.05
CA GLY A 132 -2.36 -6.23 7.43
C GLY A 132 -2.47 -7.74 7.67
N THR A 133 -2.89 -8.51 6.67
CA THR A 133 -3.03 -9.96 6.73
C THR A 133 -2.26 -10.59 5.59
N LYS A 134 -1.47 -11.61 5.89
CA LYS A 134 -0.71 -12.35 4.88
C LYS A 134 -1.58 -13.43 4.26
N PHE A 135 -1.55 -13.56 2.93
CA PHE A 135 -2.34 -14.56 2.21
C PHE A 135 -1.40 -15.54 1.51
N VAL A 136 -1.47 -16.81 1.88
CA VAL A 136 -0.64 -17.87 1.31
C VAL A 136 -1.50 -19.07 0.93
N LYS A 137 -0.99 -19.91 0.03
CA LYS A 137 -1.58 -21.20 -0.31
C LYS A 137 -0.54 -22.30 -0.28
N LEU A 138 -0.98 -23.48 0.11
CA LEU A 138 -0.15 -24.66 0.26
C LEU A 138 -0.85 -25.85 -0.39
N ASP A 139 -0.13 -26.55 -1.26
CA ASP A 139 -0.63 -27.74 -1.93
C ASP A 139 -0.71 -28.89 -0.91
N ALA A 140 -1.91 -29.40 -0.68
CA ALA A 140 -2.18 -30.42 0.33
C ALA A 140 -1.46 -31.74 0.04
N GLU A 141 -1.22 -32.07 -1.24
CA GLU A 141 -0.44 -33.27 -1.61
C GLU A 141 1.04 -33.14 -1.21
N ASN A 142 1.57 -31.92 -1.31
CA ASN A 142 2.98 -31.63 -1.02
C ASN A 142 3.22 -31.21 0.44
N ALA A 143 2.20 -31.25 1.30
CA ALA A 143 2.28 -30.89 2.71
C ALA A 143 1.58 -31.89 3.65
N PRO A 144 1.92 -33.19 3.58
CA PRO A 144 1.23 -34.24 4.33
C PRO A 144 1.37 -34.09 5.86
N PHE A 145 2.46 -33.49 6.34
CA PHE A 145 2.67 -33.30 7.79
C PHE A 145 1.63 -32.34 8.35
N PHE A 146 1.44 -31.17 7.73
CA PHE A 146 0.46 -30.20 8.21
C PHE A 146 -0.98 -30.62 7.93
N VAL A 147 -1.26 -31.29 6.81
CA VAL A 147 -2.59 -31.88 6.54
C VAL A 147 -2.99 -32.84 7.66
N SER A 148 -2.07 -33.71 8.08
CA SER A 148 -2.31 -34.65 9.17
C SER A 148 -2.40 -33.95 10.53
N LYS A 149 -1.46 -33.05 10.82
CA LYS A 149 -1.37 -32.35 12.11
C LYS A 149 -2.56 -31.44 12.39
N LEU A 150 -3.07 -30.76 11.36
CA LEU A 150 -4.24 -29.89 11.42
C LEU A 150 -5.55 -30.63 11.13
N ALA A 151 -5.49 -31.96 10.92
CA ALA A 151 -6.63 -32.83 10.65
C ALA A 151 -7.52 -32.34 9.49
N ILE A 152 -6.89 -31.92 8.39
CA ILE A 152 -7.58 -31.44 7.20
C ILE A 152 -8.17 -32.65 6.45
N LYS A 153 -9.50 -32.69 6.35
CA LYS A 153 -10.24 -33.81 5.71
C LYS A 153 -10.91 -33.43 4.39
N THR A 154 -11.10 -32.14 4.14
CA THR A 154 -11.85 -31.62 3.00
C THR A 154 -11.12 -30.43 2.40
N LEU A 155 -11.17 -30.30 1.07
CA LEU A 155 -10.58 -29.19 0.33
C LEU A 155 -11.65 -28.49 -0.53
N PRO A 156 -11.57 -27.16 -0.70
CA PRO A 156 -10.57 -26.24 -0.13
C PRO A 156 -10.73 -26.09 1.39
N CYS A 157 -9.61 -26.01 2.11
CA CYS A 157 -9.58 -25.66 3.53
C CYS A 157 -8.82 -24.36 3.71
N VAL A 158 -9.40 -23.39 4.41
CA VAL A 158 -8.79 -22.09 4.69
C VAL A 158 -8.71 -21.94 6.19
N ILE A 159 -7.52 -21.66 6.70
CA ILE A 159 -7.25 -21.48 8.13
C ILE A 159 -6.65 -20.10 8.35
N LEU A 160 -7.19 -19.39 9.34
CA LEU A 160 -6.62 -18.15 9.85
C LEU A 160 -5.76 -18.47 11.08
N PHE A 161 -4.51 -18.05 11.04
CA PHE A 161 -3.58 -18.07 12.16
C PHE A 161 -3.44 -16.67 12.73
N LYS A 162 -3.46 -16.57 14.06
CA LYS A 162 -3.29 -15.35 14.84
C LYS A 162 -2.58 -15.68 16.15
#